data_AF-A0AAD8DLW2-F1
#
_entry.id   AF-A0AAD8DLW2-F1
#
_cell.length_a   1.000
_cell.length_b   1.000
_cell.length_c   1.000
_cell.angle_alpha   90.00
_cell.angle_beta   90.00
_cell.angle_gamma   90.00
#
_symmetry.space_group_name_H-M   'P 1'
#
loop_
_entity.id
_entity.type
_entity.pdbx_description
1 polymer ?
#
loop_
_entity_poly.entity_id
_entity_poly.type
_entity_poly.pdbx_seq_one_letter_code
_entity_poly.pdbx_strand_id
1 'polypeptide(L)' 'MDIPDAVIGRLLLVTTSALFVLFSFWVNSYPFIDDDSPLFSVVSDPAPCLLCCGAFGLCFVGGLMSFTLYHLLPHL' A
#
# COMPACT_ATOMS: atom_id res chain seq x y z
N MET A 1 -15.37 23.58 -2.64
CA MET A 1 -14.30 23.64 -1.61
C MET A 1 -13.05 23.21 -2.33
N ASP A 2 -12.31 24.17 -2.88
CA ASP A 2 -11.16 23.88 -3.73
C ASP A 2 -10.00 23.46 -2.83
N ILE A 3 -9.65 22.17 -2.88
CA ILE A 3 -8.49 21.67 -2.15
C ILE A 3 -7.25 22.20 -2.89
N PRO A 4 -6.32 22.89 -2.22
CA PRO A 4 -5.11 23.38 -2.88
C PRO A 4 -4.30 22.22 -3.45
N ASP A 5 -3.77 22.36 -4.67
CA ASP A 5 -2.98 21.32 -5.36
C ASP A 5 -1.81 20.80 -4.53
N ALA A 6 -1.15 21.66 -3.75
CA ALA A 6 -0.08 21.25 -2.85
C ALA A 6 -0.56 20.25 -1.77
N VAL A 7 -1.82 20.37 -1.34
CA VAL A 7 -2.43 19.47 -0.35
C VAL A 7 -2.73 18.11 -0.99
N ILE A 8 -3.20 18.08 -2.24
CA ILE A 8 -3.48 16.84 -2.98
C ILE A 8 -2.19 16.03 -3.20
N GLY A 9 -1.12 16.69 -3.67
CA GLY A 9 0.18 16.03 -3.89
C GLY A 9 0.76 15.46 -2.59
N ARG A 10 0.66 16.22 -1.48
CA ARG A 10 1.10 15.75 -0.16
C ARG A 10 0.27 14.59 0.36
N LEU A 11 -1.05 14.62 0.14
CA LEU A 11 -1.96 13.55 0.55
C LEU A 11 -1.69 12.26 -0.24
N LEU A 12 -1.45 12.35 -1.54
CA LEU A 12 -1.03 11.21 -2.37
C LEU A 12 0.27 10.61 -1.86
N LEU A 13 1.28 11.43 -1.55
CA LEU A 13 2.58 10.96 -1.05
C LEU A 13 2.45 10.28 0.33
N VAL A 14 1.71 10.88 1.27
CA VAL A 14 1.47 10.29 2.60
C VAL A 14 0.68 8.99 2.49
N THR A 15 -0.35 8.93 1.65
CA THR A 15 -1.15 7.71 1.47
C THR A 15 -0.33 6.60 0.84
N THR A 16 0.46 6.91 -0.20
CA THR A 16 1.28 5.92 -0.91
C THR A 16 2.43 5.42 -0.03
N SER A 17 3.05 6.29 0.76
CA SER A 17 4.08 5.88 1.74
C SER A 17 3.50 5.06 2.90
N ALA A 18 2.31 5.38 3.40
CA ALA A 18 1.65 4.56 4.43
C ALA A 18 1.31 3.16 3.90
N LEU A 19 0.79 3.07 2.67
CA LEU A 19 0.55 1.78 1.99
C LEU A 19 1.85 0.99 1.81
N PHE A 20 2.96 1.66 1.48
CA PHE A 20 4.28 1.02 1.37
C PHE A 20 4.75 0.41 2.69
N VAL A 21 4.59 1.14 3.80
CA VAL A 21 4.99 0.65 5.13
C VAL A 21 4.13 -0.54 5.53
N LEU A 22 2.82 -0.45 5.31
CA LEU A 22 1.89 -1.55 5.59
C LEU A 22 2.22 -2.80 4.75
N PHE A 23 2.43 -2.61 3.45
CA PHE A 23 2.82 -3.67 2.52
C PHE A 23 4.17 -4.29 2.91
N SER A 24 5.16 -3.47 3.23
CA SER A 24 6.49 -3.93 3.66
C SER A 24 6.39 -4.72 4.96
N PHE A 25 5.64 -4.23 5.94
CA PHE A 25 5.41 -4.97 7.18
C PHE A 25 4.73 -6.31 6.92
N TRP A 26 3.73 -6.35 6.03
CA TRP A 26 3.02 -7.57 5.66
C TRP A 26 3.94 -8.59 4.98
N VAL A 27 4.64 -8.21 3.91
CA VAL A 27 5.56 -9.09 3.16
C VAL A 27 6.67 -9.64 4.05
N ASN A 28 7.22 -8.80 4.94
CA ASN A 28 8.31 -9.21 5.80
C ASN A 28 7.83 -10.05 6.98
N SER A 29 6.63 -9.82 7.53
CA SER A 29 6.18 -10.54 8.74
C SER A 29 5.46 -11.85 8.41
N TYR A 30 4.73 -11.91 7.29
CA TYR A 30 3.95 -13.07 6.87
C TYR A 30 4.70 -14.41 6.89
N PRO A 31 5.93 -14.54 6.33
CA PRO A 31 6.66 -15.81 6.36
C PRO A 31 7.15 -16.24 7.75
N PHE A 32 7.08 -15.36 8.75
CA PHE A 32 7.46 -15.66 10.14
C PHE A 32 6.24 -15.85 11.07
N ILE A 33 5.02 -15.86 10.53
CA ILE A 33 3.82 -16.19 11.30
C ILE A 33 3.79 -17.71 11.51
N ASP A 34 4.09 -18.12 12.74
CA ASP A 34 4.09 -19.52 13.16
C ASP A 34 2.70 -19.97 13.65
N ASP A 35 2.43 -21.28 13.68
CA ASP A 35 1.14 -21.87 14.07
C ASP A 35 0.68 -21.47 15.49
N ASP A 36 1.64 -21.20 16.39
CA ASP A 36 1.40 -20.79 17.79
C ASP A 36 1.10 -19.28 17.94
N SER A 37 1.12 -18.52 16.85
CA SER A 37 0.89 -17.08 16.87
C SER A 37 -0.61 -16.78 17.00
N PRO A 38 -1.04 -15.80 17.82
CA PRO A 38 -2.45 -15.40 17.90
C PRO A 38 -2.99 -14.82 16.57
N LEU A 39 -2.09 -14.44 15.66
CA LEU A 39 -2.43 -14.02 14.30
C LEU A 39 -2.69 -15.20 13.35
N PHE A 40 -2.27 -16.41 13.72
CA PHE A 40 -2.43 -17.59 12.88
C PHE A 40 -3.90 -17.83 12.55
N SER A 41 -4.82 -17.69 13.51
CA SER A 41 -6.27 -17.87 13.26
C SER A 41 -6.90 -16.88 12.26
N VAL A 42 -6.26 -15.73 12.03
CA VAL A 42 -6.71 -14.72 11.05
C VAL A 42 -6.05 -14.95 9.68
N VAL A 43 -4.94 -15.68 9.66
CA VAL A 43 -4.00 -15.77 8.53
C VAL A 43 -3.83 -17.22 8.05
N SER A 44 -4.55 -18.19 8.66
CA SER A 44 -4.40 -19.63 8.45
C SER A 44 -4.54 -20.08 6.99
N ASP A 45 -5.29 -19.34 6.17
CA ASP A 45 -5.38 -19.63 4.73
C ASP A 45 -4.38 -18.77 3.95
N PRO A 46 -3.35 -19.38 3.32
CA PRO A 46 -2.33 -18.64 2.61
C PRO A 46 -2.81 -17.99 1.31
N ALA A 47 -3.82 -18.56 0.66
CA ALA A 47 -4.33 -18.03 -0.61
C ALA A 47 -4.90 -16.59 -0.48
N PRO A 48 -5.83 -16.29 0.44
CA PRO A 48 -6.35 -14.93 0.62
C PRO A 48 -5.28 -13.96 1.12
N CYS A 49 -4.32 -14.40 1.94
CA CYS A 49 -3.26 -13.54 2.46
C CYS A 49 -2.27 -13.11 1.37
N LEU A 50 -1.92 -14.02 0.46
CA LEU A 50 -1.10 -13.73 -0.71
C LEU A 50 -1.84 -12.85 -1.71
N LEU A 51 -3.15 -13.07 -1.92
CA LEU A 51 -3.99 -12.19 -2.73
C LEU A 51 -4.06 -10.77 -2.14
N CYS A 52 -4.22 -10.66 -0.82
CA CYS A 52 -4.23 -9.38 -0.12
C CYS A 52 -2.89 -8.65 -0.29
N CYS A 53 -1.78 -9.39 -0.16
CA CYS A 53 -0.44 -8.89 -0.44
C CYS A 53 -0.31 -8.34 -1.87
N GLY A 54 -0.75 -9.12 -2.87
CA GLY A 54 -0.75 -8.70 -4.27
C GLY A 54 -1.62 -7.46 -4.52
N ALA A 55 -2.81 -7.39 -3.92
CA ALA A 55 -3.70 -6.24 -4.02
C ALA A 55 -3.07 -4.97 -3.42
N PHE A 56 -2.46 -5.06 -2.24
CA PHE A 56 -1.75 -3.93 -1.62
C PHE A 56 -0.56 -3.46 -2.46
N GLY A 57 0.21 -4.40 -3.02
CA GLY A 57 1.29 -4.07 -3.95
C GLY A 57 0.78 -3.34 -5.20
N LEU A 58 -0.33 -3.80 -5.77
CA LEU A 58 -0.95 -3.15 -6.92
C LEU A 58 -1.46 -1.75 -6.58
N CYS A 59 -2.10 -1.57 -5.42
CA CYS A 59 -2.52 -0.26 -4.93
C CYS A 59 -1.35 0.70 -4.70
N PHE A 60 -0.23 0.20 -4.18
CA PHE A 60 0.99 0.99 -4.00
C PHE A 60 1.57 1.47 -5.33
N VAL A 61 1.73 0.56 -6.30
CA VAL A 61 2.22 0.90 -7.64
C VAL A 61 1.26 1.87 -8.34
N GLY A 62 -0.05 1.64 -8.24
CA GLY A 62 -1.07 2.56 -8.76
C GLY A 62 -0.98 3.95 -8.13
N GLY A 63 -0.81 4.02 -6.81
CA GLY A 63 -0.62 5.29 -6.08
C GLY A 63 0.63 6.05 -6.54
N LEU A 64 1.75 5.37 -6.76
CA LEU A 64 2.96 5.96 -7.33
C LEU A 64 2.75 6.46 -8.75
N MET A 65 2.06 5.69 -9.59
CA MET A 65 1.72 6.12 -10.95
C MET A 65 0.85 7.37 -10.95
N SER A 66 -0.20 7.42 -10.11
CA SER A 66 -1.05 8.60 -9.95
C SER A 66 -0.27 9.80 -9.42
N PHE A 67 0.60 9.61 -8.43
CA PHE A 67 1.47 10.67 -7.91
C PHE A 67 2.41 11.22 -8.98
N THR A 68 2.98 10.33 -9.80
CA THR A 68 3.90 10.69 -10.89
C THR A 68 3.15 11.46 -11.98
N LEU A 69 2.00 10.94 -12.44
CA LEU A 69 1.15 11.60 -13.43
C LEU A 69 0.71 12.98 -12.96
N TYR A 70 0.31 13.11 -11.70
CA TYR A 70 -0.10 14.38 -11.10
C TYR A 70 0.99 15.46 -11.19
N HIS A 71 2.27 15.09 -10.99
CA HIS A 71 3.39 16.04 -11.12
C HIS A 71 3.84 16.25 -12.58
N LEU A 72 3.64 15.25 -13.45
CA LEU A 72 4.06 15.32 -14.86
C LEU A 72 3.08 16.10 -15.73
N LEU A 73 1.77 15.97 -15.49
CA LEU A 73 0.71 16.61 -16.28
C LEU A 73 0.88 18.12 -16.49
N PRO A 74 1.26 18.93 -15.48
CA PRO A 74 1.47 20.37 -15.69
C PRO A 74 2.73 20.71 -16.50
N HIS A 75 3.58 19.74 -16.82
CA HIS A 75 4.82 19.91 -17.58
C HIS A 75 4.78 19.27 -19.00
N LEU A 76 3.65 18.67 -19.38
CA LEU A 76 3.37 18.06 -20.69
C LEU A 76 2.52 19.01 -21.55
#